data_AF-A0A4Q3E4Q7-F1
#
_entry.id   AF-A0A4Q3E4Q7-F1
#
_cell.length_a   1.000
_cell.length_b   1.000
_cell.length_c   1.000
_cell.angle_alpha   90.00
_cell.angle_beta   90.00
_cell.angle_gamma   90.00
#
_symmetry.space_group_name_H-M   'P 1'
#
loop_
_entity.id
_entity.type
_entity.pdbx_description
1 polymer ?
#
loop_
_entity_poly.entity_id
_entity_poly.type
_entity_poly.pdbx_seq_one_letter_code
_entity_poly.pdbx_strand_id
1 'polypeptide(L)'
;KAAGAIIEPSVKQGDAYITKVTFKQVAKKGYDLEIAAITTKKFSLQSYYYTAEDPRQRAMQIFRFFPSWVKEVFPKEIIGEREVPELAGGNWEKGKKLFFGQALCSNCHTYNGKGQTIGPDLSNLIHRDYASVLRDIHEPSASINPDYVAYTVTLKNKTTYLGVISYKKDSISIRDAAGTRTTIALKNVTETKPYNGSIMPAGLDAMLGPQKMKDLLTYLLTNIPTAKIEHVFVPQIRTPAEVSDVLRNFEASDKPAVAIKARPKKMPVLPVVKPFRILWVSGPKDHGPDEHDYPLQQQRMAKLLMLAENVTVTKANAWPTQQQFDNADVVVFYWNYQKFTEENGKQLDAFQQRGGGLVYLHYAVDATENPVALANRIGLAWKGGQSKFRHGKLDLQFTPAAATNPITRGFKAPLVLEDESSWVLTPGSRKFDILSTSLEDDAAQPMVWTSTEGRGRVFVSIMGHYNWTFDDPLFRIMLFRGIAWTGYQPLNRFNDVVTMGARMSK
;
A
#
# COMPACT_ATOMS: atom_id res chain seq x y z
N LYS A 1 -9.77 -10.49 -41.33
CA LYS A 1 -8.40 -9.92 -41.27
C LYS A 1 -8.11 -9.49 -39.84
N ALA A 2 -6.87 -9.60 -39.39
CA ALA A 2 -6.43 -9.14 -38.07
C ALA A 2 -4.94 -8.79 -38.14
N ALA A 3 -4.59 -7.52 -37.93
CA ALA A 3 -3.22 -7.06 -38.06
C ALA A 3 -2.33 -7.69 -36.98
N GLY A 4 -1.19 -8.29 -37.38
CA GLY A 4 -0.25 -8.92 -36.45
C GLY A 4 -0.71 -10.26 -35.86
N ALA A 5 -1.82 -10.83 -36.35
CA ALA A 5 -2.27 -12.17 -35.99
C ALA A 5 -1.92 -13.21 -37.06
N ILE A 6 -1.75 -14.45 -36.64
CA ILE A 6 -1.81 -15.64 -37.51
C ILE A 6 -3.26 -16.04 -37.62
N ILE A 7 -3.80 -16.08 -38.83
CA ILE A 7 -5.18 -16.48 -39.11
C ILE A 7 -5.16 -17.84 -39.79
N GLU A 8 -5.73 -18.85 -39.14
CA GLU A 8 -5.91 -20.17 -39.73
C GLU A 8 -7.10 -20.13 -40.71
N PRO A 9 -7.06 -20.89 -41.83
CA PRO A 9 -8.20 -21.00 -42.74
C PRO A 9 -9.46 -21.46 -42.00
N SER A 10 -10.62 -20.95 -42.42
CA SER A 10 -11.90 -21.35 -41.83
C SER A 10 -12.17 -22.83 -42.11
N VAL A 11 -12.39 -23.60 -41.05
CA VAL A 11 -12.71 -25.04 -41.13
C VAL A 11 -14.19 -25.24 -40.83
N LYS A 12 -14.89 -25.98 -41.69
CA LYS A 12 -16.30 -26.35 -41.44
C LYS A 12 -16.36 -27.42 -40.34
N GLN A 13 -17.15 -27.17 -39.30
CA GLN A 13 -17.43 -28.11 -38.21
C GLN A 13 -18.93 -28.11 -37.92
N GLY A 14 -19.62 -29.21 -38.27
CA GLY A 14 -21.08 -29.26 -38.23
C GLY A 14 -21.71 -28.17 -39.12
N ASP A 15 -22.60 -27.37 -38.52
CA ASP A 15 -23.29 -26.26 -39.18
C ASP A 15 -22.54 -24.92 -39.09
N ALA A 16 -21.32 -24.90 -38.54
CA ALA A 16 -20.53 -23.69 -38.35
C ALA A 16 -19.22 -23.72 -39.15
N TYR A 17 -18.70 -22.52 -39.45
CA TYR A 17 -17.32 -22.34 -39.88
C TYR A 17 -16.52 -21.75 -38.72
N ILE A 18 -15.40 -22.38 -38.38
CA ILE A 18 -14.53 -21.98 -37.28
C ILE A 18 -13.24 -21.42 -37.85
N THR A 19 -12.88 -20.21 -37.42
CA THR A 19 -11.63 -19.55 -37.78
C THR A 19 -10.85 -19.28 -36.50
N LYS A 20 -9.60 -19.73 -36.43
CA LYS A 20 -8.72 -19.46 -35.29
C LYS A 20 -7.79 -18.31 -35.62
N VAL A 21 -7.77 -17.31 -34.74
CA VAL A 21 -6.92 -16.12 -34.84
C VAL A 21 -5.98 -16.10 -33.65
N THR A 22 -4.68 -16.15 -33.91
CA THR A 22 -3.64 -16.27 -32.87
C THR A 22 -2.73 -15.06 -32.87
N PHE A 23 -2.63 -14.38 -31.72
CA PHE A 23 -1.63 -13.33 -31.49
C PHE A 23 -0.46 -13.94 -30.71
N LYS A 24 0.77 -13.88 -31.24
CA LYS A 24 1.96 -14.40 -30.53
C LYS A 24 2.30 -13.58 -29.28
N GLN A 25 2.01 -12.28 -29.33
CA GLN A 25 2.20 -11.35 -28.21
C GLN A 25 1.04 -10.35 -28.20
N VAL A 26 0.58 -9.99 -27.00
CA VAL A 26 -0.46 -8.99 -26.79
C VAL A 26 0.08 -7.84 -25.94
N ALA A 27 -0.29 -6.61 -26.31
CA ALA A 27 0.06 -5.36 -25.66
C ALA A 27 -1.22 -4.59 -25.31
N LYS A 28 -1.12 -3.59 -24.41
CA LYS A 28 -2.25 -2.75 -23.97
C LYS A 28 -2.64 -1.73 -25.07
N LYS A 29 -3.11 -2.22 -26.22
CA LYS A 29 -3.55 -1.45 -27.40
C LYS A 29 -4.77 -2.10 -28.06
N GLY A 30 -5.47 -1.34 -28.90
CA GLY A 30 -6.55 -1.87 -29.72
C GLY A 30 -6.01 -2.85 -30.78
N TYR A 31 -6.81 -3.85 -31.13
CA TYR A 31 -6.52 -4.80 -32.19
C TYR A 31 -7.67 -4.82 -33.18
N ASP A 32 -7.37 -4.47 -34.44
CA ASP A 32 -8.37 -4.46 -35.48
C ASP A 32 -8.70 -5.88 -35.92
N LEU A 33 -10.00 -6.22 -35.89
CA LEU A 33 -10.54 -7.47 -36.38
C LEU A 33 -11.65 -7.16 -37.40
N GLU A 34 -11.42 -7.58 -38.64
CA GLU A 34 -12.42 -7.50 -39.72
C GLU A 34 -12.95 -8.92 -40.00
N ILE A 35 -14.25 -9.12 -39.85
CA ILE A 35 -14.93 -10.38 -40.14
C ILE A 35 -15.81 -10.17 -41.37
N ALA A 36 -15.55 -10.92 -42.42
CA ALA A 36 -16.39 -10.97 -43.61
C ALA A 36 -17.07 -12.34 -43.65
N ALA A 37 -18.40 -12.36 -43.79
CA ALA A 37 -19.18 -13.57 -43.91
C ALA A 37 -20.37 -13.32 -44.86
N ILE A 38 -20.80 -14.36 -45.58
CA ILE A 38 -22.01 -14.31 -46.39
C ILE A 38 -23.20 -14.33 -45.43
N THR A 39 -23.94 -13.24 -45.36
CA THR A 39 -25.08 -13.11 -44.45
C THR A 39 -26.35 -13.68 -45.11
N THR A 40 -26.95 -14.66 -44.44
CA THR A 40 -28.34 -15.08 -44.71
C THR A 40 -29.21 -14.63 -43.53
N LYS A 41 -30.53 -14.81 -43.60
CA LYS A 41 -31.47 -14.50 -42.47
C LYS A 41 -31.17 -15.28 -41.17
N LYS A 42 -30.21 -16.21 -41.15
CA LYS A 42 -29.84 -17.05 -39.99
C LYS A 42 -28.35 -16.92 -39.59
N PHE A 43 -27.68 -15.80 -39.92
CA PHE A 43 -26.29 -15.60 -39.52
C PHE A 43 -26.14 -15.44 -38.00
N SER A 44 -25.24 -16.23 -37.39
CA SER A 44 -24.85 -16.12 -35.99
C SER A 44 -23.32 -16.09 -35.90
N LEU A 45 -22.79 -15.17 -35.09
CA LEU A 45 -21.37 -15.06 -34.80
C LEU A 45 -21.14 -15.34 -33.31
N GLN A 46 -20.34 -16.35 -33.01
CA GLN A 46 -19.84 -16.62 -31.67
C GLN A 46 -18.34 -16.34 -31.64
N SER A 47 -17.87 -15.67 -30.60
CA SER A 47 -16.45 -15.40 -30.40
C SER A 47 -16.05 -15.63 -28.95
N TYR A 48 -14.93 -16.31 -28.78
CA TYR A 48 -14.33 -16.62 -27.50
C TYR A 48 -12.80 -16.54 -27.63
N TYR A 49 -12.13 -16.40 -26.49
CA TYR A 49 -10.67 -16.41 -26.42
C TYR A 49 -10.20 -17.30 -25.27
N TYR A 50 -8.94 -17.70 -25.36
CA TYR A 50 -8.17 -18.33 -24.28
C TYR A 50 -6.72 -17.86 -24.41
N THR A 51 -5.91 -18.05 -23.37
CA THR A 51 -4.50 -17.66 -23.38
C THR A 51 -3.61 -18.89 -23.33
N ALA A 52 -2.30 -18.72 -23.58
CA ALA A 52 -1.34 -19.80 -23.38
C ALA A 52 -1.29 -20.27 -21.90
N GLU A 53 -1.68 -19.40 -20.96
CA GLU A 53 -1.67 -19.66 -19.52
C GLU A 53 -2.98 -20.29 -19.01
N ASP A 54 -4.11 -20.05 -19.68
CA ASP A 54 -5.43 -20.59 -19.30
C ASP A 54 -6.21 -21.04 -20.55
N PRO A 55 -6.39 -22.36 -20.75
CA PRO A 55 -7.07 -22.91 -21.93
C PRO A 55 -8.60 -22.80 -21.86
N ARG A 56 -9.18 -22.31 -20.76
CA ARG A 56 -10.63 -22.17 -20.63
C ARG A 56 -11.14 -21.11 -21.60
N GLN A 57 -12.13 -21.46 -22.42
CA GLN A 57 -12.79 -20.52 -23.32
C GLN A 57 -13.56 -19.47 -22.53
N ARG A 58 -13.31 -18.20 -22.85
CA ARG A 58 -13.98 -17.05 -22.26
C ARG A 58 -14.70 -16.28 -23.35
N ALA A 59 -15.93 -15.86 -23.09
CA ALA A 59 -16.64 -14.97 -24.00
C ALA A 59 -15.83 -13.67 -24.19
N MET A 60 -15.74 -13.19 -25.44
CA MET A 60 -15.26 -11.84 -25.69
C MET A 60 -16.22 -10.85 -25.03
N GLN A 61 -15.73 -10.05 -24.10
CA GLN A 61 -16.59 -9.11 -23.38
C GLN A 61 -17.00 -7.98 -24.31
N ILE A 62 -18.32 -7.76 -24.48
CA ILE A 62 -18.88 -6.85 -25.49
C ILE A 62 -18.34 -5.41 -25.35
N PHE A 63 -18.09 -4.96 -24.12
CA PHE A 63 -17.50 -3.65 -23.82
C PHE A 63 -16.02 -3.51 -24.24
N ARG A 64 -15.41 -4.55 -24.81
CA ARG A 64 -14.06 -4.52 -25.39
C ARG A 64 -14.07 -4.46 -26.92
N PHE A 65 -15.24 -4.40 -27.54
CA PHE A 65 -15.37 -4.04 -28.96
C PHE A 65 -15.58 -2.54 -29.05
N PHE A 66 -14.68 -1.88 -29.77
CA PHE A 66 -14.75 -0.46 -30.02
C PHE A 66 -15.06 -0.25 -31.51
N PRO A 67 -15.97 0.67 -31.86
CA PRO A 67 -16.14 1.07 -33.25
C PRO A 67 -14.82 1.56 -33.85
N SER A 68 -14.63 1.35 -35.15
CA SER A 68 -13.37 1.65 -35.85
C SER A 68 -12.94 3.12 -35.82
N TRP A 69 -13.86 4.04 -35.48
CA TRP A 69 -13.57 5.47 -35.32
C TRP A 69 -13.04 5.85 -33.92
N VAL A 70 -13.01 4.93 -32.97
CA VAL A 70 -12.41 5.16 -31.63
C VAL A 70 -10.89 5.01 -31.74
N LYS A 71 -10.18 6.14 -31.80
CA LYS A 71 -8.71 6.16 -31.94
C LYS A 71 -7.98 5.92 -30.61
N GLU A 72 -8.59 6.30 -29.48
CA GLU A 72 -8.06 6.09 -28.13
C GLU A 72 -8.94 5.10 -27.37
N VAL A 73 -8.61 3.82 -27.49
CA VAL A 73 -9.34 2.70 -26.85
C VAL A 73 -9.09 2.63 -25.35
N PHE A 74 -7.91 3.10 -24.92
CA PHE A 74 -7.56 3.22 -23.52
C PHE A 74 -7.54 4.72 -23.19
N PRO A 75 -8.42 5.21 -22.30
CA PRO A 75 -8.29 6.58 -21.83
C PRO A 75 -6.88 6.75 -21.26
N LYS A 76 -6.30 7.95 -21.41
CA LYS A 76 -5.07 8.31 -20.69
C LYS A 76 -5.28 7.93 -19.23
N GLU A 77 -4.38 7.11 -18.71
CA GLU A 77 -4.42 6.66 -17.33
C GLU A 77 -4.47 7.95 -16.48
N ILE A 78 -5.58 8.18 -15.78
CA ILE A 78 -5.68 9.32 -14.86
C ILE A 78 -4.81 8.94 -13.67
N ILE A 79 -3.51 9.19 -13.82
CA ILE A 79 -2.52 9.09 -12.75
C ILE A 79 -2.67 10.40 -11.99
N GLY A 80 -3.63 10.42 -11.07
CA GLY A 80 -3.98 11.57 -10.25
C GLY A 80 -4.83 11.11 -9.09
N GLU A 81 -4.72 11.83 -7.97
CA GLU A 81 -5.52 11.55 -6.80
C GLU A 81 -7.00 11.82 -7.12
N ARG A 82 -7.80 10.75 -7.22
CA ARG A 82 -9.25 10.89 -7.39
C ARG A 82 -9.81 11.44 -6.08
N GLU A 83 -10.15 12.71 -6.05
CA GLU A 83 -10.95 13.24 -4.96
C GLU A 83 -12.36 12.64 -5.03
N VAL A 84 -12.81 12.09 -3.91
CA VAL A 84 -14.16 11.55 -3.72
C VAL A 84 -14.78 12.35 -2.59
N PRO A 85 -15.45 13.47 -2.86
CA PRO A 85 -15.97 14.39 -1.84
C PRO A 85 -16.87 13.69 -0.81
N GLU A 86 -17.58 12.63 -1.20
CA GLU A 86 -18.44 11.84 -0.34
C GLU A 86 -17.70 11.16 0.81
N LEU A 87 -16.39 10.92 0.66
CA LEU A 87 -15.52 10.34 1.69
C LEU A 87 -15.05 11.39 2.72
N ALA A 88 -15.34 12.68 2.51
CA ALA A 88 -14.93 13.73 3.43
C ALA A 88 -15.46 13.48 4.86
N GLY A 89 -14.54 13.49 5.83
CA GLY A 89 -14.83 13.17 7.24
C GLY A 89 -14.98 11.68 7.55
N GLY A 90 -14.73 10.79 6.59
CA GLY A 90 -14.64 9.35 6.83
C GLY A 90 -13.29 8.98 7.44
N ASN A 91 -13.26 7.95 8.27
CA ASN A 91 -12.07 7.47 8.96
C ASN A 91 -11.66 6.08 8.46
N TRP A 92 -10.50 6.01 7.81
CA TRP A 92 -9.98 4.79 7.20
C TRP A 92 -9.78 3.65 8.21
N GLU A 93 -9.20 3.92 9.38
CA GLU A 93 -8.94 2.90 10.39
C GLU A 93 -10.25 2.38 11.03
N LYS A 94 -11.22 3.25 11.27
CA LYS A 94 -12.57 2.82 11.70
C LYS A 94 -13.21 1.95 10.63
N GLY A 95 -13.08 2.33 9.36
CA GLY A 95 -13.54 1.54 8.21
C GLY A 95 -12.91 0.15 8.17
N LYS A 96 -11.59 0.06 8.38
CA LYS A 96 -10.87 -1.22 8.50
C LYS A 96 -11.41 -2.06 9.66
N LYS A 97 -11.59 -1.47 10.85
CA LYS A 97 -12.16 -2.14 12.03
C LYS A 97 -13.59 -2.64 11.76
N LEU A 98 -14.37 -1.92 10.96
CA LEU A 98 -15.69 -2.35 10.51
C LEU A 98 -15.58 -3.53 9.54
N PHE A 99 -14.72 -3.44 8.52
CA PHE A 99 -14.51 -4.49 7.51
C PHE A 99 -14.15 -5.85 8.14
N PHE A 100 -13.22 -5.86 9.09
CA PHE A 100 -12.78 -7.06 9.83
C PHE A 100 -13.61 -7.35 11.09
N GLY A 101 -14.72 -6.64 11.28
CA GLY A 101 -15.52 -6.68 12.50
C GLY A 101 -17.00 -6.60 12.18
N GLN A 102 -17.65 -5.51 12.63
CA GLN A 102 -19.11 -5.39 12.62
C GLN A 102 -19.75 -5.49 11.23
N ALA A 103 -19.04 -5.10 10.16
CA ALA A 103 -19.57 -5.16 8.80
C ALA A 103 -19.47 -6.58 8.19
N LEU A 104 -18.72 -7.49 8.82
CA LEU A 104 -18.54 -8.89 8.44
C LEU A 104 -18.01 -9.10 7.00
N CYS A 105 -17.54 -8.05 6.33
CA CYS A 105 -17.04 -8.11 4.95
C CYS A 105 -15.91 -9.15 4.82
N SER A 106 -15.01 -9.21 5.80
CA SER A 106 -13.88 -10.16 5.81
C SER A 106 -14.28 -11.64 5.90
N ASN A 107 -15.53 -11.96 6.27
CA ASN A 107 -16.01 -13.34 6.30
C ASN A 107 -16.22 -13.91 4.90
N CYS A 108 -16.40 -13.05 3.90
CA CYS A 108 -16.59 -13.45 2.52
C CYS A 108 -15.50 -12.92 1.59
N HIS A 109 -14.98 -11.74 1.85
CA HIS A 109 -14.03 -11.04 0.98
C HIS A 109 -12.63 -11.03 1.54
N THR A 110 -11.65 -11.04 0.65
CA THR A 110 -10.28 -10.67 1.00
C THR A 110 -10.07 -9.17 0.82
N TYR A 111 -9.14 -8.62 1.60
CA TYR A 111 -8.52 -7.32 1.36
C TYR A 111 -7.05 -7.41 1.77
N ASN A 112 -6.15 -7.08 0.85
CA ASN A 112 -4.70 -7.25 0.95
C ASN A 112 -4.29 -8.62 1.53
N GLY A 113 -4.90 -9.70 1.00
CA GLY A 113 -4.61 -11.08 1.38
C GLY A 113 -5.20 -11.54 2.72
N LYS A 114 -5.94 -10.70 3.45
CA LYS A 114 -6.64 -11.05 4.69
C LYS A 114 -8.14 -11.22 4.45
N GLY A 115 -8.75 -12.22 5.09
CA GLY A 115 -10.18 -12.51 4.96
C GLY A 115 -10.42 -13.89 4.34
N GLN A 116 -11.60 -14.09 3.76
CA GLN A 116 -12.01 -15.36 3.12
C GLN A 116 -12.19 -15.18 1.62
N THR A 117 -12.19 -16.29 0.88
CA THR A 117 -12.34 -16.33 -0.58
C THR A 117 -13.70 -16.93 -0.98
N ILE A 118 -14.78 -16.31 -0.51
CA ILE A 118 -16.16 -16.68 -0.88
C ILE A 118 -16.67 -15.70 -1.92
N GLY A 119 -16.41 -14.40 -1.72
CA GLY A 119 -16.61 -13.32 -2.66
C GLY A 119 -15.28 -12.82 -3.24
N PRO A 120 -15.34 -11.82 -4.13
CA PRO A 120 -14.17 -11.24 -4.78
C PRO A 120 -13.21 -10.57 -3.80
N ASP A 121 -11.93 -10.51 -4.19
CA ASP A 121 -10.94 -9.67 -3.54
C ASP A 121 -11.26 -8.19 -3.74
N LEU A 122 -11.39 -7.45 -2.62
CA LEU A 122 -11.80 -6.05 -2.63
C LEU A 122 -10.62 -5.08 -2.61
N SER A 123 -9.39 -5.58 -2.64
CA SER A 123 -8.16 -4.77 -2.66
C SER A 123 -8.09 -3.78 -3.83
N ASN A 124 -8.76 -4.10 -4.94
CA ASN A 124 -8.76 -3.28 -6.16
C ASN A 124 -9.97 -2.33 -6.28
N LEU A 125 -10.83 -2.22 -5.25
CA LEU A 125 -11.99 -1.32 -5.28
C LEU A 125 -11.60 0.16 -5.40
N ILE A 126 -10.37 0.51 -5.08
CA ILE A 126 -9.77 1.84 -5.25
C ILE A 126 -9.90 2.42 -6.68
N HIS A 127 -10.17 1.57 -7.68
CA HIS A 127 -10.37 1.97 -9.07
C HIS A 127 -11.86 2.09 -9.47
N ARG A 128 -12.78 1.72 -8.58
CA ARG A 128 -14.23 1.80 -8.80
C ARG A 128 -14.76 3.17 -8.35
N ASP A 129 -15.89 3.60 -8.89
CA ASP A 129 -16.58 4.79 -8.41
C ASP A 129 -17.39 4.53 -7.14
N TYR A 130 -17.48 5.58 -6.31
CA TYR A 130 -18.19 5.56 -5.04
C TYR A 130 -19.62 5.06 -5.18
N ALA A 131 -20.38 5.59 -6.15
CA ALA A 131 -21.78 5.24 -6.35
C ALA A 131 -21.97 3.76 -6.74
N SER A 132 -21.07 3.22 -7.55
CA SER A 132 -21.09 1.80 -7.92
C SER A 132 -20.79 0.89 -6.75
N VAL A 133 -19.77 1.20 -5.94
CA VAL A 133 -19.46 0.37 -4.74
C VAL A 133 -20.57 0.47 -3.70
N LEU A 134 -21.13 1.66 -3.49
CA LEU A 134 -22.28 1.85 -2.60
C LEU A 134 -23.50 1.05 -3.08
N ARG A 135 -23.80 1.05 -4.39
CA ARG A 135 -24.87 0.24 -4.98
C ARG A 135 -24.64 -1.25 -4.75
N ASP A 136 -23.43 -1.75 -4.98
CA ASP A 136 -23.11 -3.17 -4.77
C ASP A 136 -23.32 -3.59 -3.29
N ILE A 137 -23.13 -2.66 -2.34
CA ILE A 137 -23.40 -2.90 -0.92
C ILE A 137 -24.91 -2.84 -0.60
N HIS A 138 -25.64 -1.87 -1.16
CA HIS A 138 -27.08 -1.69 -0.91
C HIS A 138 -27.93 -2.77 -1.59
N GLU A 139 -27.57 -3.13 -2.81
CA GLU A 139 -28.32 -4.03 -3.69
C GLU A 139 -27.41 -5.16 -4.20
N PRO A 140 -26.91 -6.06 -3.33
CA PRO A 140 -25.91 -7.06 -3.73
C PRO A 140 -26.38 -8.05 -4.80
N SER A 141 -27.70 -8.17 -5.03
CA SER A 141 -28.29 -9.00 -6.08
C SER A 141 -28.49 -8.27 -7.41
N ALA A 142 -28.26 -6.95 -7.49
CA ALA A 142 -28.41 -6.18 -8.72
C ALA A 142 -27.36 -6.53 -9.78
N SER A 143 -26.16 -6.94 -9.35
CA SER A 143 -25.08 -7.41 -10.22
C SER A 143 -24.25 -8.44 -9.48
N ILE A 144 -24.15 -9.66 -10.03
CA ILE A 144 -23.37 -10.76 -9.46
C ILE A 144 -22.30 -11.13 -10.47
N ASN A 145 -21.03 -11.06 -10.06
CA ASN A 145 -19.93 -11.52 -10.90
C ASN A 145 -20.09 -13.03 -11.15
N PRO A 146 -20.07 -13.51 -12.41
CA PRO A 146 -20.27 -14.92 -12.76
C PRO A 146 -19.36 -15.91 -12.00
N ASP A 147 -18.15 -15.50 -11.62
CA ASP A 147 -17.21 -16.33 -10.86
C ASP A 147 -17.66 -16.59 -9.41
N TYR A 148 -18.65 -15.84 -8.92
CA TYR A 148 -19.14 -15.87 -7.54
C TYR A 148 -20.63 -16.15 -7.42
N VAL A 149 -21.26 -16.65 -8.50
CA VAL A 149 -22.66 -17.10 -8.48
C VAL A 149 -22.79 -18.29 -7.52
N ALA A 150 -23.73 -18.19 -6.58
CA ALA A 150 -24.06 -19.28 -5.68
C ALA A 150 -24.97 -20.31 -6.38
N TYR A 151 -24.90 -21.56 -5.93
CA TYR A 151 -25.72 -22.66 -6.42
C TYR A 151 -26.47 -23.32 -5.28
N THR A 152 -27.69 -23.73 -5.57
CA THR A 152 -28.46 -24.68 -4.76
C THR A 152 -28.08 -26.08 -5.20
N VAL A 153 -27.52 -26.87 -4.29
CA VAL A 153 -27.10 -28.27 -4.52
C VAL A 153 -28.03 -29.20 -3.76
N THR A 154 -28.80 -30.01 -4.50
CA THR A 154 -29.75 -30.96 -3.94
C THR A 154 -29.15 -32.37 -3.96
N LEU A 155 -29.17 -33.06 -2.82
CA LEU A 155 -28.65 -34.41 -2.67
C LEU A 155 -29.72 -35.49 -2.84
N LYS A 156 -29.29 -36.74 -3.04
CA LYS A 156 -30.19 -37.91 -3.13
C LYS A 156 -31.03 -38.13 -1.87
N ASN A 157 -30.50 -37.77 -0.71
CA ASN A 157 -31.23 -37.82 0.57
C ASN A 157 -32.15 -36.58 0.78
N LYS A 158 -32.38 -35.78 -0.26
CA LYS A 158 -33.18 -34.54 -0.25
C LYS A 158 -32.61 -33.39 0.59
N THR A 159 -31.38 -33.49 1.11
CA THR A 159 -30.71 -32.35 1.74
C THR A 159 -30.29 -31.34 0.68
N THR A 160 -30.44 -30.06 1.00
CA THR A 160 -30.08 -28.95 0.10
C THR A 160 -29.03 -28.06 0.73
N TYR A 161 -28.03 -27.66 -0.06
CA TYR A 161 -27.01 -26.70 0.32
C TYR A 161 -27.09 -25.48 -0.59
N LEU A 162 -26.81 -24.28 -0.05
CA LEU A 162 -26.66 -23.05 -0.81
C LEU A 162 -25.25 -22.51 -0.60
N GLY A 163 -24.51 -22.29 -1.68
CA GLY A 163 -23.17 -21.73 -1.59
C GLY A 163 -22.43 -21.60 -2.91
N VAL A 164 -21.25 -20.99 -2.87
CA VAL A 164 -20.34 -20.95 -4.02
C VAL A 164 -19.69 -22.33 -4.15
N ILE A 165 -19.69 -22.87 -5.37
CA ILE A 165 -19.26 -24.24 -5.62
C ILE A 165 -17.93 -24.29 -6.38
N SER A 166 -17.11 -25.29 -6.08
CA SER A 166 -15.94 -25.64 -6.87
C SER A 166 -15.90 -27.15 -7.11
N TYR A 167 -15.68 -27.56 -8.34
CA TYR A 167 -15.59 -28.97 -8.71
C TYR A 167 -14.17 -29.50 -8.53
N LYS A 168 -14.08 -30.74 -8.02
CA LYS A 168 -12.91 -31.62 -8.13
C LYS A 168 -13.33 -32.88 -8.89
N LYS A 169 -12.39 -33.80 -9.15
CA LYS A 169 -12.61 -35.01 -9.95
C LYS A 169 -13.90 -35.77 -9.57
N ASP A 170 -14.07 -36.11 -8.28
CA ASP A 170 -15.19 -36.95 -7.81
C ASP A 170 -16.06 -36.27 -6.73
N SER A 171 -15.86 -34.97 -6.50
CA SER A 171 -16.55 -34.23 -5.44
C SER A 171 -16.83 -32.77 -5.80
N ILE A 172 -17.91 -32.23 -5.27
CA ILE A 172 -18.20 -30.80 -5.22
C ILE A 172 -17.84 -30.26 -3.83
N SER A 173 -17.16 -29.12 -3.78
CA SER A 173 -16.93 -28.37 -2.55
C SER A 173 -17.83 -27.14 -2.57
N ILE A 174 -18.63 -26.98 -1.53
CA ILE A 174 -19.58 -25.88 -1.34
C ILE A 174 -19.06 -25.00 -0.21
N ARG A 175 -19.07 -23.68 -0.41
CA ARG A 175 -18.78 -22.68 0.62
C ARG A 175 -20.04 -21.84 0.85
N ASP A 176 -20.60 -21.92 2.04
CA ASP A 176 -21.82 -21.16 2.38
C ASP A 176 -21.51 -19.75 2.90
N ALA A 177 -22.56 -18.96 3.17
CA ALA A 177 -22.44 -17.59 3.67
C ALA A 177 -21.80 -17.49 5.07
N ALA A 178 -21.76 -18.59 5.83
CA ALA A 178 -21.09 -18.67 7.12
C ALA A 178 -19.59 -19.00 6.99
N GLY A 179 -19.11 -19.23 5.77
CA GLY A 179 -17.74 -19.67 5.50
C GLY A 179 -17.51 -21.15 5.75
N THR A 180 -18.56 -21.93 6.00
CA THR A 180 -18.45 -23.38 6.16
C THR A 180 -18.16 -24.03 4.83
N ARG A 181 -17.13 -24.88 4.81
CA ARG A 181 -16.78 -25.68 3.64
C ARG A 181 -17.31 -27.09 3.77
N THR A 182 -18.23 -27.46 2.89
CA THR A 182 -18.79 -28.82 2.82
C THR A 182 -18.33 -29.51 1.54
N THR A 183 -17.74 -30.71 1.66
CA THR A 183 -17.34 -31.51 0.49
C THR A 183 -18.30 -32.67 0.32
N ILE A 184 -18.85 -32.83 -0.87
CA ILE A 184 -19.88 -33.82 -1.19
C ILE A 184 -19.42 -34.63 -2.41
N ALA A 185 -19.47 -35.95 -2.31
CA ALA A 185 -19.18 -36.82 -3.45
C ALA A 185 -20.22 -36.61 -4.57
N LEU A 186 -19.78 -36.48 -5.82
CA LEU A 186 -20.68 -36.20 -6.95
C LEU A 186 -21.77 -37.27 -7.10
N LYS A 187 -21.49 -38.53 -6.76
CA LYS A 187 -22.47 -39.63 -6.75
C LYS A 187 -23.67 -39.41 -5.83
N ASN A 188 -23.55 -38.50 -4.86
CA ASN A 188 -24.61 -38.17 -3.90
C ASN A 188 -25.44 -36.93 -4.34
N VAL A 189 -24.99 -36.21 -5.37
CA VAL A 189 -25.66 -35.02 -5.90
C VAL A 189 -26.74 -35.45 -6.90
N THR A 190 -27.93 -34.89 -6.75
CA THR A 190 -29.05 -35.07 -7.68
C THR A 190 -29.11 -33.93 -8.68
N GLU A 191 -28.93 -32.68 -8.20
CA GLU A 191 -29.07 -31.49 -9.03
C GLU A 191 -28.22 -30.34 -8.47
N THR A 192 -27.71 -29.49 -9.37
CA THR A 192 -27.14 -28.18 -9.04
C THR A 192 -27.82 -27.10 -9.86
N LYS A 193 -28.42 -26.10 -9.23
CA LYS A 193 -29.12 -25.01 -9.89
C LYS A 193 -28.54 -23.65 -9.47
N PRO A 194 -28.28 -22.71 -10.40
CA PRO A 194 -27.90 -21.35 -10.03
C PRO A 194 -28.94 -20.72 -9.11
N TYR A 195 -28.48 -20.01 -8.07
CA TYR A 195 -29.33 -19.23 -7.19
C TYR A 195 -29.60 -17.85 -7.80
N ASN A 196 -30.86 -17.42 -7.84
CA ASN A 196 -31.30 -16.17 -8.48
C ASN A 196 -31.05 -14.92 -7.61
N GLY A 197 -30.10 -14.97 -6.68
CA GLY A 197 -29.75 -13.87 -5.79
C GLY A 197 -28.29 -13.95 -5.34
N SER A 198 -27.83 -12.91 -4.64
CA SER A 198 -26.48 -12.89 -4.08
C SER A 198 -26.41 -13.66 -2.76
N ILE A 199 -25.25 -14.27 -2.50
CA ILE A 199 -24.93 -14.82 -1.17
C ILE A 199 -24.53 -13.71 -0.18
N MET A 200 -24.21 -12.52 -0.67
CA MET A 200 -23.96 -11.34 0.16
C MET A 200 -25.28 -10.85 0.77
N PRO A 201 -25.35 -10.68 2.11
CA PRO A 201 -26.55 -10.15 2.77
C PRO A 201 -26.86 -8.71 2.36
N ALA A 202 -28.15 -8.38 2.23
CA ALA A 202 -28.62 -7.00 2.08
C ALA A 202 -28.81 -6.31 3.45
N GLY A 203 -28.95 -4.98 3.46
CA GLY A 203 -29.28 -4.19 4.66
C GLY A 203 -28.09 -3.78 5.52
N LEU A 204 -26.86 -3.90 5.00
CA LEU A 204 -25.64 -3.50 5.72
C LEU A 204 -25.61 -1.99 6.01
N ASP A 205 -26.13 -1.19 5.09
CA ASP A 205 -26.29 0.25 5.18
C ASP A 205 -27.18 0.69 6.35
N ALA A 206 -28.34 0.05 6.49
CA ALA A 206 -29.25 0.29 7.60
C ALA A 206 -28.62 -0.13 8.95
N MET A 207 -27.88 -1.24 8.97
CA MET A 207 -27.21 -1.74 10.17
C MET A 207 -26.08 -0.83 10.64
N LEU A 208 -25.28 -0.30 9.71
CA LEU A 208 -24.11 0.52 10.02
C LEU A 208 -24.49 1.99 10.27
N GLY A 209 -25.48 2.51 9.54
CA GLY A 209 -25.80 3.93 9.51
C GLY A 209 -24.74 4.76 8.74
N PRO A 210 -25.02 6.06 8.53
CA PRO A 210 -24.31 6.87 7.53
C PRO A 210 -22.81 7.04 7.83
N GLN A 211 -22.43 7.31 9.09
CA GLN A 211 -21.02 7.56 9.40
C GLN A 211 -20.16 6.29 9.30
N LYS A 212 -20.65 5.14 9.80
CA LYS A 212 -19.91 3.88 9.68
C LYS A 212 -19.83 3.41 8.23
N MET A 213 -20.86 3.63 7.43
CA MET A 213 -20.82 3.36 6.00
C MET A 213 -19.77 4.24 5.30
N LYS A 214 -19.72 5.54 5.64
CA LYS A 214 -18.68 6.44 5.14
C LYS A 214 -17.27 5.95 5.53
N ASP A 215 -17.05 5.60 6.80
CA ASP A 215 -15.77 5.07 7.27
C ASP A 215 -15.38 3.79 6.49
N LEU A 216 -16.32 2.86 6.28
CA LEU A 216 -16.11 1.64 5.51
C LEU A 216 -15.74 1.94 4.04
N LEU A 217 -16.45 2.86 3.39
CA LEU A 217 -16.14 3.26 2.01
C LEU A 217 -14.81 3.99 1.92
N THR A 218 -14.44 4.81 2.92
CA THR A 218 -13.10 5.40 3.01
C THR A 218 -12.04 4.30 3.05
N TYR A 219 -12.25 3.22 3.82
CA TYR A 219 -11.32 2.10 3.84
C TYR A 219 -11.20 1.38 2.48
N LEU A 220 -12.33 1.15 1.80
CA LEU A 220 -12.37 0.40 0.54
C LEU A 220 -11.88 1.19 -0.67
N LEU A 221 -12.03 2.52 -0.65
CA LEU A 221 -11.83 3.38 -1.83
C LEU A 221 -10.61 4.30 -1.72
N THR A 222 -10.04 4.48 -0.53
CA THR A 222 -8.83 5.30 -0.36
C THR A 222 -7.57 4.49 -0.66
N ASN A 223 -6.74 5.03 -1.56
CA ASN A 223 -5.35 4.62 -1.74
C ASN A 223 -4.48 5.88 -1.86
N ILE A 224 -3.21 5.78 -1.47
CA ILE A 224 -2.22 6.79 -1.79
C ILE A 224 -1.53 6.35 -3.09
N PRO A 225 -1.61 7.12 -4.19
CA PRO A 225 -0.92 6.74 -5.41
C PRO A 225 0.61 6.75 -5.18
N THR A 226 1.29 5.76 -5.77
CA THR A 226 2.75 5.76 -5.92
C THR A 226 3.18 7.02 -6.68
N ALA A 227 4.34 7.60 -6.34
CA ALA A 227 4.85 8.72 -7.11
C ALA A 227 5.09 8.23 -8.54
N LYS A 228 4.77 9.09 -9.51
CA LYS A 228 5.19 8.84 -10.88
C LYS A 228 6.72 8.82 -10.88
N ILE A 229 7.31 7.88 -11.62
CA ILE A 229 8.73 7.92 -11.94
C ILE A 229 8.87 8.50 -13.33
N GLU A 230 9.53 9.63 -13.42
CA GLU A 230 9.97 10.31 -14.64
C GLU A 230 11.46 10.09 -14.89
N HIS A 231 12.21 9.66 -13.87
CA HIS A 231 13.61 9.29 -13.98
C HIS A 231 13.83 8.07 -14.88
N VAL A 232 14.97 8.05 -15.57
CA VAL A 232 15.30 6.99 -16.54
C VAL A 232 15.59 5.66 -15.85
N PHE A 233 16.26 5.72 -14.70
CA PHE A 233 16.47 4.57 -13.83
C PHE A 233 15.22 4.27 -13.02
N VAL A 234 14.87 3.00 -12.94
CA VAL A 234 13.75 2.49 -12.14
C VAL A 234 14.35 1.59 -11.04
N PRO A 235 14.13 1.90 -9.75
CA PRO A 235 14.71 1.14 -8.66
C PRO A 235 14.07 -0.25 -8.54
N GLN A 236 14.76 -1.14 -7.83
CA GLN A 236 14.27 -2.46 -7.49
C GLN A 236 12.87 -2.41 -6.84
N ILE A 237 12.03 -3.40 -7.17
CA ILE A 237 10.69 -3.53 -6.62
C ILE A 237 10.72 -4.58 -5.51
N ARG A 238 10.08 -4.30 -4.38
CA ARG A 238 10.00 -5.24 -3.25
C ARG A 238 8.94 -6.29 -3.45
N THR A 239 9.19 -7.49 -2.96
CA THR A 239 8.17 -8.54 -2.85
C THR A 239 7.31 -8.36 -1.60
N PRO A 240 6.04 -8.78 -1.61
CA PRO A 240 5.23 -8.86 -0.40
C PRO A 240 5.85 -9.70 0.73
N ALA A 241 6.65 -10.71 0.37
CA ALA A 241 7.34 -11.57 1.32
C ALA A 241 8.42 -10.81 2.11
N GLU A 242 9.27 -10.01 1.45
CA GLU A 242 10.30 -9.20 2.12
C GLU A 242 9.70 -8.28 3.19
N VAL A 243 8.62 -7.57 2.84
CA VAL A 243 7.94 -6.66 3.77
C VAL A 243 7.30 -7.43 4.92
N SER A 244 6.58 -8.51 4.60
CA SER A 244 5.91 -9.35 5.59
C SER A 244 6.89 -10.00 6.56
N ASP A 245 8.10 -10.34 6.11
CA ASP A 245 9.15 -10.90 6.96
C ASP A 245 9.61 -9.89 8.01
N VAL A 246 9.89 -8.65 7.63
CA VAL A 246 10.30 -7.60 8.57
C VAL A 246 9.20 -7.32 9.61
N LEU A 247 7.94 -7.23 9.17
CA LEU A 247 6.80 -7.02 10.06
C LEU A 247 6.57 -8.19 11.02
N ARG A 248 6.61 -9.44 10.52
CA ARG A 248 6.45 -10.65 11.35
C ARG A 248 7.58 -10.83 12.36
N ASN A 249 8.82 -10.61 11.93
CA ASN A 249 9.99 -10.74 12.80
C ASN A 249 9.98 -9.72 13.93
N PHE A 250 9.46 -8.50 13.68
CA PHE A 250 9.21 -7.51 14.71
C PHE A 250 8.20 -8.00 15.76
N GLU A 251 7.05 -8.52 15.34
CA GLU A 251 6.03 -9.03 16.28
C GLU A 251 6.51 -10.23 17.10
N ALA A 252 7.28 -11.13 16.49
CA ALA A 252 7.83 -12.29 17.17
C ALA A 252 8.83 -11.91 18.27
N SER A 253 9.60 -10.84 18.07
CA SER A 253 10.59 -10.35 19.02
C SER A 253 10.01 -9.40 20.07
N ASP A 254 8.79 -8.90 19.88
CA ASP A 254 8.09 -8.04 20.86
C ASP A 254 7.21 -8.83 21.84
N LYS A 255 6.98 -10.13 21.59
CA LYS A 255 6.29 -11.01 22.54
C LYS A 255 7.27 -11.49 23.62
N PRO A 256 6.99 -11.27 24.92
CA PRO A 256 7.69 -12.01 25.96
C PRO A 256 7.43 -13.51 25.75
N ALA A 257 8.42 -14.36 26.05
CA ALA A 257 8.29 -15.82 25.99
C ALA A 257 7.25 -16.30 27.01
N VAL A 258 5.96 -16.17 26.68
CA VAL A 258 4.85 -16.65 27.49
C VAL A 258 4.44 -18.01 26.96
N ALA A 259 4.75 -19.05 27.74
CA ALA A 259 4.14 -20.36 27.56
C ALA A 259 2.61 -20.20 27.56
N ILE A 260 1.95 -20.66 26.50
CA ILE A 260 0.49 -20.59 26.34
C ILE A 260 -0.15 -21.41 27.47
N LYS A 261 -0.55 -20.74 28.56
CA LYS A 261 -1.48 -21.28 29.55
C LYS A 261 -2.81 -20.53 29.41
N ALA A 262 -3.80 -21.26 28.90
CA ALA A 262 -5.23 -20.97 28.83
C ALA A 262 -5.67 -19.69 28.07
N ARG A 263 -6.77 -19.83 27.31
CA ARG A 263 -7.49 -18.72 26.65
C ARG A 263 -7.94 -17.71 27.72
N PRO A 264 -7.63 -16.40 27.59
CA PRO A 264 -8.11 -15.41 28.55
C PRO A 264 -9.65 -15.31 28.47
N LYS A 265 -10.32 -15.32 29.63
CA LYS A 265 -11.79 -15.18 29.74
C LYS A 265 -12.30 -13.76 29.42
N LYS A 266 -11.42 -12.79 29.21
CA LYS A 266 -11.75 -11.44 28.74
C LYS A 266 -10.79 -11.06 27.62
N MET A 267 -11.33 -10.54 26.52
CA MET A 267 -10.51 -9.97 25.46
C MET A 267 -9.63 -8.86 26.06
N PRO A 268 -8.32 -8.85 25.80
CA PRO A 268 -7.48 -7.76 26.25
C PRO A 268 -8.01 -6.45 25.65
N VAL A 269 -8.26 -5.46 26.50
CA VAL A 269 -8.54 -4.10 26.06
C VAL A 269 -7.26 -3.62 25.40
N LEU A 270 -7.28 -3.44 24.08
CA LEU A 270 -6.14 -2.87 23.35
C LEU A 270 -5.85 -1.48 23.97
N PRO A 271 -4.58 -1.17 24.29
CA PRO A 271 -4.24 0.12 24.89
C PRO A 271 -4.73 1.25 23.97
N VAL A 272 -5.42 2.23 24.54
CA VAL A 272 -5.91 3.39 23.79
C VAL A 272 -4.69 4.13 23.24
N VAL A 273 -4.56 4.11 21.92
CA VAL A 273 -3.49 4.79 21.20
C VAL A 273 -3.72 6.29 21.36
N LYS A 274 -2.82 6.98 22.07
CA LYS A 274 -2.92 8.42 22.34
C LYS A 274 -2.94 9.23 21.03
N PRO A 275 -3.59 10.41 21.00
CA PRO A 275 -3.41 11.36 19.92
C PRO A 275 -1.92 11.61 19.65
N PHE A 276 -1.54 11.62 18.38
CA PHE A 276 -0.16 11.83 17.96
C PHE A 276 -0.11 12.92 16.89
N ARG A 277 0.56 14.02 17.22
CA ARG A 277 0.62 15.24 16.41
C ARG A 277 1.99 15.35 15.78
N ILE A 278 2.03 15.26 14.45
CA ILE A 278 3.25 15.35 13.66
C ILE A 278 3.22 16.67 12.90
N LEU A 279 4.28 17.46 12.98
CA LEU A 279 4.52 18.58 12.09
C LEU A 279 5.48 18.15 10.99
N TRP A 280 5.05 18.18 9.73
CA TRP A 280 5.91 17.90 8.58
C TRP A 280 6.36 19.20 7.91
N VAL A 281 7.65 19.49 8.01
CA VAL A 281 8.30 20.69 7.47
C VAL A 281 8.86 20.38 6.09
N SER A 282 8.53 21.24 5.14
CA SER A 282 8.93 21.20 3.74
C SER A 282 9.44 22.59 3.32
N GLY A 283 10.11 22.65 2.18
CA GLY A 283 10.38 23.89 1.46
C GLY A 283 10.10 23.75 -0.04
N PRO A 284 10.56 24.71 -0.85
CA PRO A 284 10.44 24.63 -2.31
C PRO A 284 11.30 23.48 -2.85
N LYS A 285 10.82 22.80 -3.88
CA LYS A 285 11.60 21.83 -4.65
C LYS A 285 12.83 22.53 -5.26
N ASP A 286 13.97 21.86 -5.20
CA ASP A 286 15.28 22.40 -5.59
C ASP A 286 16.05 21.51 -6.60
N HIS A 287 15.56 20.31 -6.91
CA HIS A 287 16.21 19.38 -7.85
C HIS A 287 15.31 18.96 -9.01
N GLY A 288 15.85 18.08 -9.87
CA GLY A 288 15.23 17.61 -11.10
C GLY A 288 13.98 16.74 -10.89
N PRO A 289 13.49 16.10 -11.96
CA PRO A 289 12.39 15.14 -11.86
C PRO A 289 12.69 14.07 -10.82
N ASP A 290 11.69 13.74 -10.00
CA ASP A 290 11.78 12.76 -8.90
C ASP A 290 12.75 13.04 -7.75
N GLU A 291 13.51 14.14 -7.79
CA GLU A 291 14.51 14.47 -6.79
C GLU A 291 14.03 15.59 -5.88
N HIS A 292 14.27 15.47 -4.58
CA HIS A 292 14.02 16.50 -3.55
C HIS A 292 12.64 17.14 -3.65
N ASP A 293 11.62 16.34 -3.98
CA ASP A 293 10.25 16.83 -4.12
C ASP A 293 9.57 16.97 -2.75
N TYR A 294 10.08 17.92 -1.96
CA TYR A 294 9.63 18.16 -0.59
C TYR A 294 8.11 18.37 -0.50
N PRO A 295 7.48 19.24 -1.33
CA PRO A 295 6.03 19.46 -1.26
C PRO A 295 5.23 18.20 -1.58
N LEU A 296 5.65 17.43 -2.59
CA LEU A 296 5.00 16.18 -2.95
C LEU A 296 5.06 15.17 -1.80
N GLN A 297 6.24 14.95 -1.21
CA GLN A 297 6.37 13.99 -0.13
C GLN A 297 5.68 14.45 1.15
N GLN A 298 5.71 15.75 1.48
CA GLN A 298 4.91 16.30 2.57
C GLN A 298 3.41 16.01 2.35
N GLN A 299 2.88 16.21 1.14
CA GLN A 299 1.48 15.89 0.85
C GLN A 299 1.19 14.40 1.00
N ARG A 300 2.00 13.54 0.39
CA ARG A 300 1.76 12.09 0.33
C ARG A 300 1.94 11.42 1.69
N MET A 301 3.04 11.71 2.38
CA MET A 301 3.34 11.14 3.68
C MET A 301 2.38 11.65 4.75
N ALA A 302 1.98 12.94 4.71
CA ALA A 302 0.95 13.43 5.62
C ALA A 302 -0.38 12.68 5.46
N LYS A 303 -0.84 12.51 4.21
CA LYS A 303 -2.06 11.74 3.94
C LYS A 303 -1.94 10.30 4.43
N LEU A 304 -0.82 9.64 4.14
CA LEU A 304 -0.58 8.25 4.52
C LEU A 304 -0.55 8.06 6.05
N LEU A 305 0.17 8.92 6.77
CA LEU A 305 0.27 8.86 8.24
C LEU A 305 -1.07 9.16 8.93
N MET A 306 -1.88 10.06 8.38
CA MET A 306 -3.21 10.40 8.91
C MET A 306 -4.25 9.27 8.80
N LEU A 307 -3.98 8.23 8.00
CA LEU A 307 -4.84 7.04 7.95
C LEU A 307 -4.69 6.18 9.21
N ALA A 308 -3.57 6.31 9.94
CA ALA A 308 -3.36 5.60 11.19
C ALA A 308 -4.21 6.17 12.34
N GLU A 309 -4.54 5.32 13.32
CA GLU A 309 -5.40 5.67 14.45
C GLU A 309 -4.91 6.93 15.18
N ASN A 310 -5.78 7.92 15.38
CA ASN A 310 -5.51 9.14 16.18
C ASN A 310 -4.24 9.92 15.79
N VAL A 311 -3.87 9.93 14.50
CA VAL A 311 -2.74 10.72 13.99
C VAL A 311 -3.25 12.00 13.34
N THR A 312 -2.60 13.12 13.66
CA THR A 312 -2.79 14.39 12.95
C THR A 312 -1.44 14.82 12.39
N VAL A 313 -1.42 15.19 11.11
CA VAL A 313 -0.23 15.76 10.48
C VAL A 313 -0.53 17.20 10.07
N THR A 314 0.16 18.15 10.68
CA THR A 314 0.18 19.56 10.25
C THR A 314 1.39 19.80 9.35
N LYS A 315 1.32 20.85 8.53
CA LYS A 315 2.32 21.16 7.51
C LYS A 315 2.94 22.52 7.77
N ALA A 316 4.23 22.64 7.52
CA ALA A 316 4.95 23.91 7.45
C ALA A 316 5.77 23.95 6.16
N ASN A 317 5.77 25.10 5.46
CA ASN A 317 6.50 25.30 4.21
C ASN A 317 7.68 26.27 4.37
N ALA A 318 8.08 26.48 5.62
CA ALA A 318 9.15 27.34 6.09
C ALA A 318 9.57 26.86 7.49
N TRP A 319 10.58 27.50 8.08
CA TRP A 319 10.98 27.20 9.45
C TRP A 319 9.77 27.35 10.41
N PRO A 320 9.49 26.37 11.28
CA PRO A 320 8.29 26.39 12.10
C PRO A 320 8.20 27.57 13.05
N THR A 321 6.98 28.08 13.25
CA THR A 321 6.69 29.06 14.31
C THR A 321 6.68 28.38 15.69
N GLN A 322 6.82 29.16 16.77
CA GLN A 322 6.71 28.64 18.14
C GLN A 322 5.37 27.91 18.36
N GLN A 323 4.27 28.45 17.87
CA GLN A 323 2.95 27.82 17.97
C GLN A 323 2.90 26.46 17.24
N GLN A 324 3.59 26.31 16.12
CA GLN A 324 3.69 25.02 15.42
C GLN A 324 4.52 24.03 16.24
N PHE A 325 5.63 24.46 16.83
CA PHE A 325 6.40 23.64 17.78
C PHE A 325 5.56 23.21 18.97
N ASP A 326 4.79 24.11 19.60
CA ASP A 326 3.96 23.82 20.78
C ASP A 326 2.86 22.79 20.50
N ASN A 327 2.34 22.82 19.27
CA ASN A 327 1.26 21.94 18.80
C ASN A 327 1.73 20.60 18.23
N ALA A 328 3.04 20.35 18.19
CA ALA A 328 3.61 19.09 17.73
C ALA A 328 4.10 18.22 18.90
N ASP A 329 4.07 16.90 18.69
CA ASP A 329 4.80 15.92 19.50
C ASP A 329 6.11 15.52 18.79
N VAL A 330 6.09 15.48 17.44
CA VAL A 330 7.25 15.24 16.59
C VAL A 330 7.29 16.26 15.45
N VAL A 331 8.49 16.74 15.12
CA VAL A 331 8.74 17.54 13.91
C VAL A 331 9.60 16.73 12.94
N VAL A 332 9.10 16.56 11.72
CA VAL A 332 9.80 15.92 10.60
C VAL A 332 10.31 17.02 9.67
N PHE A 333 11.62 17.16 9.54
CA PHE A 333 12.27 18.04 8.59
C PHE A 333 12.65 17.26 7.34
N TYR A 334 12.09 17.67 6.20
CA TYR A 334 12.48 17.22 4.87
C TYR A 334 12.55 18.43 3.96
N TRP A 335 13.66 19.17 4.07
CA TRP A 335 13.92 20.43 3.38
C TRP A 335 15.37 20.91 3.60
N ASN A 336 16.00 21.44 2.56
CA ASN A 336 17.36 22.01 2.54
C ASN A 336 17.55 23.36 3.29
N TYR A 337 17.26 23.44 4.59
CA TYR A 337 17.40 24.69 5.33
C TYR A 337 18.85 25.05 5.69
N GLN A 338 19.62 25.53 4.71
CA GLN A 338 21.05 25.85 4.83
C GLN A 338 21.40 26.93 5.85
N LYS A 339 20.45 27.84 6.12
CA LYS A 339 20.63 29.04 6.96
C LYS A 339 20.38 28.78 8.44
N PHE A 340 20.60 27.56 8.90
CA PHE A 340 20.40 27.22 10.31
C PHE A 340 21.25 28.12 11.21
N THR A 341 20.66 28.64 12.28
CA THR A 341 21.34 29.50 13.25
C THR A 341 21.25 28.94 14.67
N GLU A 342 22.05 29.46 15.60
CA GLU A 342 21.89 29.11 17.03
C GLU A 342 20.52 29.49 17.60
N GLU A 343 19.82 30.48 17.03
CA GLU A 343 18.45 30.81 17.48
C GLU A 343 17.45 29.73 17.07
N ASN A 344 17.58 29.19 15.85
CA ASN A 344 16.86 27.98 15.46
C ASN A 344 17.21 26.81 16.40
N GLY A 345 18.48 26.68 16.77
CA GLY A 345 18.98 25.72 17.75
C GLY A 345 18.25 25.80 19.09
N LYS A 346 18.12 27.00 19.68
CA LYS A 346 17.40 27.19 20.95
C LYS A 346 15.93 26.76 20.88
N GLN A 347 15.25 26.97 19.74
CA GLN A 347 13.88 26.49 19.56
C GLN A 347 13.80 24.96 19.56
N LEU A 348 14.75 24.29 18.90
CA LEU A 348 14.86 22.83 18.95
C LEU A 348 15.16 22.35 20.38
N ASP A 349 16.08 23.02 21.08
CA ASP A 349 16.46 22.68 22.45
C ASP A 349 15.24 22.78 23.39
N ALA A 350 14.48 23.87 23.31
CA ALA A 350 13.24 24.05 24.09
C ALA A 350 12.18 22.98 23.75
N PHE A 351 12.03 22.65 22.47
CA PHE A 351 11.12 21.59 22.01
C PHE A 351 11.54 20.21 22.55
N GLN A 352 12.82 19.90 22.55
CA GLN A 352 13.35 18.64 23.09
C GLN A 352 13.30 18.54 24.62
N GLN A 353 13.56 19.65 25.33
CA GLN A 353 13.46 19.72 26.80
C GLN A 353 12.06 19.35 27.29
N ARG A 354 11.01 19.72 26.53
CA ARG A 354 9.63 19.33 26.82
C ARG A 354 9.25 17.90 26.38
N GLY A 355 10.18 17.18 25.73
CA GLY A 355 10.02 15.80 25.25
C GLY A 355 9.66 15.66 23.77
N GLY A 356 9.77 16.74 22.99
CA GLY A 356 9.51 16.74 21.55
C GLY A 356 10.55 15.92 20.78
N GLY A 357 10.08 15.18 19.77
CA GLY A 357 10.92 14.35 18.91
C GLY A 357 11.30 15.04 17.60
N LEU A 358 12.56 14.90 17.17
CA LEU A 358 13.05 15.45 15.91
C LEU A 358 13.36 14.34 14.91
N VAL A 359 12.90 14.51 13.68
CA VAL A 359 13.22 13.62 12.56
C VAL A 359 13.84 14.45 11.44
N TYR A 360 15.04 14.08 11.01
CA TYR A 360 15.75 14.76 9.92
C TYR A 360 15.96 13.79 8.76
N LEU A 361 15.49 14.18 7.57
CA LEU A 361 15.51 13.35 6.37
C LEU A 361 16.36 13.99 5.29
N HIS A 362 17.30 13.22 4.76
CA HIS A 362 18.14 13.56 3.63
C HIS A 362 18.75 14.95 3.79
N TYR A 363 18.50 15.86 2.85
CA TYR A 363 19.10 17.17 2.78
C TYR A 363 18.67 18.12 3.92
N ALA A 364 17.75 17.70 4.79
CA ALA A 364 17.48 18.40 6.06
C ALA A 364 18.69 18.44 7.00
N VAL A 365 19.68 17.57 6.82
CA VAL A 365 20.93 17.64 7.61
C VAL A 365 21.87 18.76 7.14
N ASP A 366 21.58 19.44 6.03
CA ASP A 366 22.36 20.56 5.52
C ASP A 366 22.16 21.80 6.39
N ALA A 367 23.27 22.26 6.97
CA ALA A 367 23.37 23.54 7.63
C ALA A 367 24.68 24.22 7.20
N THR A 368 24.91 24.32 5.90
CA THR A 368 26.15 24.86 5.30
C THR A 368 26.66 26.13 5.96
N GLU A 369 25.76 27.04 6.34
CA GLU A 369 26.16 28.29 7.02
C GLU A 369 26.67 28.04 8.45
N ASN A 370 26.07 27.11 9.21
CA ASN A 370 26.46 26.79 10.60
C ASN A 370 26.31 25.29 10.93
N PRO A 371 27.16 24.40 10.39
CA PRO A 371 26.95 22.96 10.47
C PRO A 371 27.14 22.42 11.90
N VAL A 372 28.07 22.99 12.68
CA VAL A 372 28.29 22.60 14.09
C VAL A 372 27.07 22.90 14.94
N ALA A 373 26.37 24.02 14.69
CA ALA A 373 25.17 24.40 15.45
C ALA A 373 24.07 23.35 15.30
N LEU A 374 23.84 22.86 14.08
CA LEU A 374 22.89 21.78 13.82
C LEU A 374 23.41 20.43 14.35
N ALA A 375 24.68 20.10 14.11
CA ALA A 375 25.27 18.84 14.56
C ALA A 375 25.26 18.69 16.09
N ASN A 376 25.33 19.79 16.85
CA ASN A 376 25.12 19.79 18.30
C ASN A 376 23.73 19.33 18.73
N ARG A 377 22.73 19.31 17.84
CA ARG A 377 21.36 18.85 18.13
C ARG A 377 21.03 17.52 17.47
N ILE A 378 21.65 17.20 16.34
CA ILE A 378 21.33 15.98 15.60
C ILE A 378 22.48 14.98 15.49
N GLY A 379 23.67 15.31 15.98
CA GLY A 379 24.87 14.46 15.95
C GLY A 379 25.83 14.78 14.79
N LEU A 380 25.34 14.75 13.56
CA LEU A 380 26.11 15.00 12.34
C LEU A 380 25.33 15.95 11.41
N ALA A 381 26.02 16.89 10.77
CA ALA A 381 25.43 17.81 9.80
C ALA A 381 26.24 17.88 8.50
N TRP A 382 25.56 18.12 7.38
CA TRP A 382 26.19 18.33 6.08
C TRP A 382 26.64 19.78 5.92
N LYS A 383 27.77 19.96 5.23
CA LYS A 383 28.33 21.28 4.92
C LYS A 383 28.78 21.36 3.47
N GLY A 384 28.25 22.33 2.74
CA GLY A 384 28.63 22.63 1.37
C GLY A 384 30.13 22.88 1.22
N GLY A 385 30.71 22.31 0.17
CA GLY A 385 32.14 22.39 -0.13
C GLY A 385 33.04 21.50 0.74
N GLN A 386 32.48 20.78 1.73
CA GLN A 386 33.24 19.84 2.58
C GLN A 386 32.68 18.42 2.51
N SER A 387 31.37 18.29 2.68
CA SER A 387 30.69 16.99 2.63
C SER A 387 30.62 16.48 1.19
N LYS A 388 30.66 15.16 1.04
CA LYS A 388 30.61 14.47 -0.25
C LYS A 388 29.26 13.77 -0.41
N PHE A 389 28.88 13.51 -1.66
CA PHE A 389 27.70 12.73 -1.98
C PHE A 389 27.89 11.94 -3.28
N ARG A 390 27.05 10.92 -3.47
CA ARG A 390 26.89 10.19 -4.75
C ARG A 390 25.51 9.56 -4.83
N HIS A 391 25.04 9.34 -6.05
CA HIS A 391 23.80 8.62 -6.33
C HIS A 391 24.08 7.15 -6.65
N GLY A 392 23.15 6.27 -6.29
CA GLY A 392 23.11 4.87 -6.70
C GLY A 392 22.90 3.91 -5.54
N LYS A 393 23.40 2.69 -5.71
CA LYS A 393 23.19 1.60 -4.75
C LYS A 393 23.83 1.91 -3.40
N LEU A 394 23.05 1.67 -2.34
CA LEU A 394 23.45 1.74 -0.94
C LEU A 394 23.20 0.38 -0.30
N ASP A 395 24.27 -0.26 0.17
CA ASP A 395 24.19 -1.52 0.92
C ASP A 395 24.23 -1.20 2.42
N LEU A 396 23.07 -0.92 3.03
CA LEU A 396 23.01 -0.50 4.42
C LEU A 396 23.30 -1.65 5.37
N GLN A 397 24.50 -1.65 5.95
CA GLN A 397 24.91 -2.57 6.99
C GLN A 397 24.40 -2.10 8.35
N PHE A 398 23.87 -3.00 9.17
CA PHE A 398 23.46 -2.66 10.53
C PHE A 398 24.62 -2.83 11.52
N THR A 399 24.79 -1.82 12.37
CA THR A 399 25.81 -1.80 13.42
C THR A 399 25.37 -2.63 14.64
N PRO A 400 26.26 -2.86 15.63
CA PRO A 400 25.85 -3.41 16.92
C PRO A 400 24.74 -2.61 17.63
N ALA A 401 24.75 -1.27 17.51
CA ALA A 401 23.71 -0.44 18.12
C ALA A 401 22.32 -0.71 17.51
N ALA A 402 22.25 -0.97 16.20
CA ALA A 402 21.01 -1.37 15.53
C ALA A 402 20.47 -2.74 15.99
N ALA A 403 21.30 -3.66 16.46
CA ALA A 403 20.80 -4.93 17.00
C ALA A 403 19.90 -4.71 18.23
N THR A 404 20.17 -3.67 19.01
CA THR A 404 19.40 -3.33 20.23
C THR A 404 18.35 -2.24 20.01
N ASN A 405 18.47 -1.45 18.94
CA ASN A 405 17.52 -0.39 18.66
C ASN A 405 16.20 -0.96 18.11
N PRO A 406 15.03 -0.58 18.66
CA PRO A 406 13.77 -1.19 18.26
C PRO A 406 13.27 -0.73 16.87
N ILE A 407 13.84 0.33 16.28
CA ILE A 407 13.52 0.78 14.90
C ILE A 407 13.93 -0.30 13.88
N THR A 408 15.13 -0.84 14.01
CA THR A 408 15.78 -1.80 13.10
C THR A 408 15.38 -3.25 13.36
N ARG A 409 14.60 -3.53 14.41
CA ARG A 409 14.15 -4.87 14.77
C ARG A 409 13.39 -5.55 13.62
N GLY A 410 13.78 -6.77 13.30
CA GLY A 410 13.19 -7.59 12.24
C GLY A 410 13.75 -7.36 10.84
N PHE A 411 14.54 -6.30 10.63
CA PHE A 411 15.29 -6.14 9.39
C PHE A 411 16.48 -7.10 9.33
N LYS A 412 16.91 -7.41 8.10
CA LYS A 412 18.14 -8.14 7.81
C LYS A 412 19.13 -7.17 7.14
N ALA A 413 20.42 -7.36 7.39
CA ALA A 413 21.48 -6.64 6.69
C ALA A 413 21.99 -7.48 5.49
N PRO A 414 22.45 -6.85 4.40
CA PRO A 414 22.25 -5.43 4.11
C PRO A 414 20.79 -5.12 3.77
N LEU A 415 20.31 -3.93 4.16
CA LEU A 415 19.15 -3.32 3.51
C LEU A 415 19.63 -2.55 2.29
N VAL A 416 19.38 -3.09 1.10
CA VAL A 416 19.80 -2.47 -0.16
C VAL A 416 18.81 -1.38 -0.56
N LEU A 417 19.26 -0.16 -0.85
CA LEU A 417 18.44 0.92 -1.42
C LEU A 417 19.13 1.53 -2.64
N GLU A 418 18.38 2.21 -3.50
CA GLU A 418 18.89 3.02 -4.60
C GLU A 418 18.58 4.48 -4.26
N ASP A 419 19.57 5.24 -3.84
CA ASP A 419 19.38 6.61 -3.32
C ASP A 419 20.67 7.44 -3.37
N GLU A 420 20.69 8.59 -2.71
CA GLU A 420 21.90 9.35 -2.43
C GLU A 420 22.50 8.99 -1.07
N SER A 421 23.81 8.72 -1.05
CA SER A 421 24.62 8.76 0.17
C SER A 421 25.24 10.13 0.35
N SER A 422 25.38 10.57 1.60
CA SER A 422 26.21 11.72 1.96
C SER A 422 27.19 11.35 3.07
N TRP A 423 28.45 11.75 2.96
CA TRP A 423 29.50 11.46 3.94
C TRP A 423 30.49 12.62 4.10
N VAL A 424 31.47 12.48 5.00
CA VAL A 424 32.30 13.60 5.49
C VAL A 424 31.41 14.67 6.15
N LEU A 425 30.56 14.20 7.08
CA LEU A 425 29.65 15.06 7.83
C LEU A 425 30.38 15.73 9.00
N THR A 426 29.99 16.96 9.31
CA THR A 426 30.51 17.73 10.45
C THR A 426 29.95 17.17 11.75
N PRO A 427 30.80 16.70 12.69
CA PRO A 427 30.32 16.22 13.98
C PRO A 427 30.00 17.36 14.94
N GLY A 428 29.02 17.13 15.80
CA GLY A 428 28.71 17.99 16.94
C GLY A 428 29.07 17.34 18.28
N SER A 429 28.70 18.02 19.36
CA SER A 429 28.92 17.56 20.74
C SER A 429 27.92 16.49 21.21
N ARG A 430 26.79 16.33 20.51
CA ARG A 430 25.73 15.38 20.88
C ARG A 430 26.17 13.95 20.62
N LYS A 431 25.97 13.07 21.60
CA LYS A 431 26.18 11.63 21.44
C LYS A 431 25.04 11.02 20.63
N PHE A 432 25.38 10.08 19.74
CA PHE A 432 24.42 9.37 18.91
C PHE A 432 24.88 7.94 18.64
N ASP A 433 23.91 7.09 18.36
CA ASP A 433 24.08 5.69 17.99
C ASP A 433 23.83 5.54 16.50
N ILE A 434 24.86 5.17 15.75
CA ILE A 434 24.76 4.86 14.33
C ILE A 434 24.02 3.53 14.20
N LEU A 435 22.88 3.51 13.51
CA LEU A 435 22.10 2.30 13.26
C LEU A 435 22.54 1.60 11.99
N SER A 436 22.85 2.36 10.93
CA SER A 436 23.35 1.77 9.69
C SER A 436 24.47 2.58 9.05
N THR A 437 25.28 1.89 8.26
CA THR A 437 26.38 2.45 7.47
C THR A 437 26.34 1.97 6.02
N SER A 438 26.85 2.78 5.10
CA SER A 438 27.19 2.39 3.72
C SER A 438 28.70 2.56 3.51
N LEU A 439 29.30 1.80 2.59
CA LEU A 439 30.72 1.95 2.26
C LEU A 439 30.89 3.10 1.26
N GLU A 440 31.59 4.17 1.66
CA GLU A 440 31.95 5.30 0.80
C GLU A 440 33.42 5.67 1.03
N ASP A 441 34.17 5.90 -0.06
CA ASP A 441 35.62 6.12 -0.02
C ASP A 441 36.35 5.07 0.86
N ASP A 442 36.01 3.79 0.64
CA ASP A 442 36.56 2.62 1.36
C ASP A 442 36.34 2.63 2.89
N ALA A 443 35.41 3.45 3.38
CA ALA A 443 35.09 3.55 4.80
C ALA A 443 33.58 3.40 5.06
N ALA A 444 33.22 2.80 6.20
CA ALA A 444 31.84 2.71 6.63
C ALA A 444 31.36 4.09 7.10
N GLN A 445 30.44 4.71 6.35
CA GLN A 445 29.90 6.04 6.63
C GLN A 445 28.49 5.96 7.24
N PRO A 446 28.15 6.79 8.23
CA PRO A 446 26.84 6.79 8.87
C PRO A 446 25.70 7.14 7.90
N MET A 447 24.67 6.30 7.82
CA MET A 447 23.50 6.52 6.97
C MET A 447 22.21 6.75 7.77
N VAL A 448 22.08 6.07 8.91
CA VAL A 448 20.95 6.25 9.84
C VAL A 448 21.51 6.27 11.24
N TRP A 449 21.05 7.19 12.07
CA TRP A 449 21.42 7.22 13.49
C TRP A 449 20.30 7.76 14.36
N THR A 450 20.42 7.49 15.65
CA THR A 450 19.52 8.01 16.67
C THR A 450 20.28 8.67 17.78
N SER A 451 19.66 9.64 18.44
CA SER A 451 20.19 10.22 19.67
C SER A 451 19.08 10.41 20.70
N THR A 452 19.42 10.20 21.97
CA THR A 452 18.55 10.52 23.10
C THR A 452 19.31 11.44 24.05
N GLU A 453 18.71 12.58 24.38
CA GLU A 453 19.26 13.51 25.36
C GLU A 453 18.12 14.07 26.22
N GLY A 454 18.20 13.84 27.53
CA GLY A 454 17.07 14.09 28.44
C GLY A 454 15.81 13.36 27.97
N ARG A 455 14.75 14.11 27.66
CA ARG A 455 13.50 13.57 27.09
C ARG A 455 13.42 13.67 25.57
N GLY A 456 14.35 14.37 24.93
CA GLY A 456 14.36 14.56 23.48
C GLY A 456 14.95 13.36 22.76
N ARG A 457 14.28 12.93 21.68
CA ARG A 457 14.76 11.87 20.79
C ARG A 457 14.92 12.41 19.38
N VAL A 458 16.02 12.02 18.74
CA VAL A 458 16.34 12.37 17.35
C VAL A 458 16.49 11.10 16.54
N PHE A 459 15.85 11.06 15.38
CA PHE A 459 16.10 10.06 14.35
C PHE A 459 16.54 10.78 13.07
N VAL A 460 17.64 10.32 12.49
CA VAL A 460 18.16 10.89 11.24
C VAL A 460 18.34 9.78 10.21
N SER A 461 17.95 10.08 8.97
CA SER A 461 18.16 9.22 7.81
C SER A 461 18.75 10.06 6.68
N ILE A 462 19.88 9.64 6.13
CA ILE A 462 20.50 10.25 4.94
C ILE A 462 19.70 9.96 3.66
N MET A 463 18.94 8.86 3.63
CA MET A 463 18.10 8.53 2.49
C MET A 463 16.89 9.47 2.38
N GLY A 464 16.39 9.62 1.16
CA GLY A 464 15.27 10.47 0.80
C GLY A 464 15.57 11.45 -0.34
N HIS A 465 16.59 11.22 -1.18
CA HIS A 465 16.84 12.08 -2.34
C HIS A 465 15.72 11.92 -3.37
N TYR A 466 15.31 10.66 -3.61
CA TYR A 466 14.33 10.35 -4.65
C TYR A 466 12.92 10.08 -4.11
N ASN A 467 11.93 10.39 -4.94
CA ASN A 467 10.53 10.07 -4.71
C ASN A 467 10.28 8.58 -4.45
N TRP A 468 11.04 7.71 -5.12
CA TRP A 468 10.89 6.27 -4.96
C TRP A 468 11.43 5.74 -3.63
N THR A 469 12.32 6.46 -2.95
CA THR A 469 12.76 6.09 -1.60
C THR A 469 11.56 6.10 -0.66
N PHE A 470 10.74 7.15 -0.74
CA PHE A 470 9.47 7.25 -0.02
C PHE A 470 8.41 6.26 -0.50
N ASP A 471 8.67 5.48 -1.55
CA ASP A 471 7.80 4.41 -2.03
C ASP A 471 8.35 3.00 -1.77
N ASP A 472 9.59 2.89 -1.31
CA ASP A 472 10.13 1.62 -0.83
C ASP A 472 9.49 1.28 0.53
N PRO A 473 8.76 0.14 0.62
CA PRO A 473 8.06 -0.21 1.86
C PRO A 473 9.00 -0.52 3.01
N LEU A 474 10.22 -1.00 2.78
CA LEU A 474 11.21 -1.25 3.83
C LEU A 474 11.78 0.06 4.37
N PHE A 475 12.04 1.04 3.51
CA PHE A 475 12.38 2.40 3.94
C PHE A 475 11.24 3.02 4.75
N ARG A 476 9.98 2.91 4.29
CA ARG A 476 8.81 3.40 5.03
C ARG A 476 8.69 2.76 6.41
N ILE A 477 8.94 1.45 6.56
CA ILE A 477 8.95 0.80 7.88
C ILE A 477 9.97 1.50 8.79
N MET A 478 11.19 1.72 8.30
CA MET A 478 12.26 2.35 9.09
C MET A 478 11.91 3.79 9.45
N LEU A 479 11.47 4.59 8.49
CA LEU A 479 11.05 5.98 8.67
C LEU A 479 9.90 6.11 9.68
N PHE A 480 8.82 5.33 9.50
CA PHE A 480 7.64 5.42 10.35
C PHE A 480 7.92 4.93 11.76
N ARG A 481 8.79 3.94 11.93
CA ARG A 481 9.30 3.55 13.25
C ARG A 481 10.18 4.64 13.86
N GLY A 482 11.01 5.32 13.06
CA GLY A 482 11.77 6.49 13.51
C GLY A 482 10.86 7.59 14.05
N ILE A 483 9.82 7.95 13.31
CA ILE A 483 8.79 8.93 13.72
C ILE A 483 8.06 8.46 14.99
N ALA A 484 7.63 7.21 15.05
CA ALA A 484 6.95 6.68 16.23
C ALA A 484 7.89 6.64 17.46
N TRP A 485 9.14 6.23 17.28
CA TRP A 485 10.14 6.13 18.33
C TRP A 485 10.48 7.49 18.93
N THR A 486 10.66 8.52 18.10
CA THR A 486 10.94 9.89 18.57
C THR A 486 9.74 10.49 19.30
N GLY A 487 8.51 10.13 18.91
CA GLY A 487 7.27 10.57 19.54
C GLY A 487 6.75 9.70 20.68
N TYR A 488 7.54 8.73 21.17
CA TYR A 488 7.14 7.77 22.21
C TYR A 488 5.84 7.01 21.91
N GLN A 489 5.62 6.68 20.64
CA GLN A 489 4.46 5.94 20.17
C GLN A 489 4.80 4.45 19.94
N PRO A 490 3.79 3.56 19.91
CA PRO A 490 3.99 2.17 19.49
C PRO A 490 4.61 2.10 18.10
N LEU A 491 5.68 1.30 17.93
CA LEU A 491 6.41 1.21 16.67
C LEU A 491 5.65 0.52 15.54
N ASN A 492 4.62 -0.26 15.89
CA ASN A 492 3.72 -0.89 14.93
C ASN A 492 2.55 0.01 14.49
N ARG A 493 2.46 1.25 15.00
CA ARG A 493 1.32 2.16 14.76
C ARG A 493 1.04 2.39 13.27
N PHE A 494 2.06 2.34 12.42
CA PHE A 494 1.96 2.61 10.99
C PHE A 494 2.08 1.36 10.11
N ASN A 495 2.10 0.15 10.68
CA ASN A 495 2.30 -1.08 9.92
C ASN A 495 1.24 -1.29 8.84
N ASP A 496 -0.01 -0.89 9.08
CA ASP A 496 -1.12 -1.08 8.15
C ASP A 496 -1.11 -0.14 6.94
N VAL A 497 -0.40 0.99 7.06
CA VAL A 497 -0.32 1.99 5.98
C VAL A 497 0.99 1.88 5.19
N VAL A 498 1.98 1.12 5.69
CA VAL A 498 3.33 1.10 5.11
C VAL A 498 3.36 0.63 3.66
N THR A 499 2.51 -0.33 3.29
CA THR A 499 2.43 -0.89 1.93
C THR A 499 1.46 -0.14 1.02
N MET A 500 0.66 0.80 1.54
CA MET A 500 -0.34 1.50 0.74
C MET A 500 0.32 2.45 -0.26
N GLY A 501 0.17 2.16 -1.55
CA GLY A 501 0.87 2.90 -2.61
C GLY A 501 2.37 2.65 -2.68
N ALA A 502 2.90 1.67 -1.95
CA ALA A 502 4.31 1.31 -2.02
C ALA A 502 4.64 0.56 -3.32
N ARG A 503 5.88 0.65 -3.77
CA ARG A 503 6.38 -0.05 -4.97
C ARG A 503 6.66 -1.51 -4.65
N MET A 504 5.67 -2.35 -4.94
CA MET A 504 5.73 -3.78 -4.67
C MET A 504 5.31 -4.61 -5.88
N SER A 505 5.87 -5.82 -5.98
CA SER A 505 5.43 -6.79 -6.99
C SER A 505 4.01 -7.23 -6.67
N LYS A 506 3.23 -7.52 -7.72
CA LYS A 506 1.87 -8.04 -7.59
C LYS A 506 1.85 -9.47 -7.10
#